data_AF-A0A971JJW1-F1
#
_entry.id   AF-A0A971JJW1-F1
#
_cell.length_a   1.000
_cell.length_b   1.000
_cell.length_c   1.000
_cell.angle_alpha   90.00
_cell.angle_beta   90.00
_cell.angle_gamma   90.00
#
_symmetry.space_group_name_H-M   'P 1'
#
loop_
_entity.id
_entity.type
_entity.pdbx_description
1 polymer ?
#
loop_
_entity_poly.entity_id
_entity_poly.type
_entity_poly.pdbx_seq_one_letter_code
_entity_poly.pdbx_strand_id
1 'polypeptide(L)'
;MENPVRDGFALANISVFLVVGVWLLHRRFALLEELSPRAQVVVVCWAILTCGVELIVLRGTLQRAPVFYIFTAIGFFVAAFALYGHVGVSLLSKLLVDTVLHPGDDGVERPRTGSAEALERLGDHGAAAREYLALARIHPADPALWISAGANFVQLEQPHEAAACFEKAIALLQSPGEALLIFWRCAAILQRESDGAARCTTLAGGFTHRFAGSREADTVAAWLEKVESGMFANNDPATVGRPGEKGNSAGDDMGLERLEDHPLEASDQK
;
A
#
# COMPACT_ATOMS: atom_id res chain seq x y z
N MET A 1 31.48 27.33 -42.70
CA MET A 1 31.84 28.09 -41.49
C MET A 1 31.15 27.39 -40.34
N GLU A 2 31.88 26.52 -39.66
CA GLU A 2 31.44 25.94 -38.38
C GLU A 2 31.15 27.09 -37.42
N ASN A 3 30.03 27.01 -36.69
CA ASN A 3 29.68 28.01 -35.71
C ASN A 3 30.34 27.56 -34.39
N PRO A 4 31.46 28.15 -33.96
CA PRO A 4 32.27 27.65 -32.84
C PRO A 4 31.49 27.59 -31.52
N VAL A 5 30.42 28.40 -31.42
CA VAL A 5 29.49 28.39 -30.29
C VAL A 5 28.71 27.08 -30.20
N ARG A 6 28.30 26.51 -31.35
CA ARG A 6 27.53 25.25 -31.40
C ARG A 6 28.38 24.06 -30.98
N ASP A 7 29.65 24.04 -31.40
CA ASP A 7 30.56 22.94 -31.12
C ASP A 7 31.03 22.98 -29.65
N GLY A 8 31.25 24.17 -29.10
CA GLY A 8 31.51 24.35 -27.66
C GLY A 8 30.35 23.90 -26.78
N PHE A 9 29.11 24.21 -27.18
CA PHE A 9 27.91 23.77 -26.47
C PHE A 9 27.75 22.25 -26.49
N ALA A 10 28.00 21.61 -27.64
CA ALA A 10 27.94 20.15 -27.79
C ALA A 10 28.95 19.44 -26.88
N LEU A 11 30.20 19.90 -26.88
CA LEU A 11 31.26 19.33 -26.03
C LEU A 11 30.95 19.47 -24.55
N ALA A 12 30.42 20.63 -24.14
CA ALA A 12 29.98 20.84 -22.76
C ALA A 12 28.86 19.87 -22.38
N ASN A 13 27.88 19.69 -23.26
CA ASN A 13 26.73 18.82 -23.04
C ASN A 13 27.15 17.34 -22.92
N ILE A 14 28.02 16.86 -23.82
CA ILE A 14 28.60 15.50 -23.77
C ILE A 14 29.39 15.30 -22.46
N SER A 15 30.18 16.30 -22.05
CA SER A 15 30.97 16.22 -20.83
C SER A 15 30.08 16.09 -19.59
N VAL A 16 29.00 16.89 -19.52
CA VAL A 16 28.02 16.80 -18.43
C VAL A 16 27.31 15.44 -18.47
N PHE A 17 26.92 14.96 -19.64
CA PHE A 17 26.27 13.66 -19.80
C PHE A 17 27.13 12.49 -19.30
N LEU A 18 28.42 12.49 -19.62
CA LEU A 18 29.36 11.48 -19.16
C LEU A 18 29.61 11.58 -17.65
N VAL A 19 29.87 12.78 -17.13
CA VAL A 19 30.13 12.98 -15.69
C VAL A 19 28.94 12.55 -14.84
N VAL A 20 27.73 12.97 -15.20
CA VAL A 20 26.50 12.61 -14.47
C VAL A 20 26.26 11.11 -14.55
N GLY A 21 26.44 10.50 -15.72
CA GLY A 21 26.20 9.08 -15.88
C GLY A 21 27.24 8.20 -15.17
N VAL A 22 28.52 8.58 -15.17
CA VAL A 22 29.56 7.90 -14.38
C VAL A 22 29.30 8.08 -12.88
N TRP A 23 28.89 9.26 -12.45
CA TRP A 23 28.52 9.52 -11.05
C TRP A 23 27.34 8.66 -10.61
N LEU A 24 26.31 8.50 -11.45
CA LEU A 24 25.17 7.61 -11.17
C LEU A 24 25.61 6.15 -11.09
N LEU A 25 26.46 5.70 -12.01
CA LEU A 25 27.00 4.34 -12.01
C LEU A 25 27.78 4.09 -10.71
N HIS A 26 28.65 5.03 -10.33
CA HIS A 26 29.45 4.94 -9.11
C HIS A 26 28.56 4.95 -7.86
N ARG A 27 27.58 5.86 -7.78
CA ARG A 27 26.66 5.93 -6.65
C ARG A 27 25.87 4.64 -6.46
N ARG A 28 25.36 4.05 -7.53
CA ARG A 28 24.59 2.80 -7.43
C ARG A 28 25.45 1.59 -7.06
N PHE A 29 26.61 1.42 -7.71
CA PHE A 29 27.44 0.23 -7.51
C PHE A 29 28.36 0.33 -6.28
N ALA A 30 28.84 1.51 -5.93
CA ALA A 30 29.75 1.71 -4.80
C ALA A 30 29.01 1.98 -3.48
N LEU A 31 27.84 2.63 -3.52
CA LEU A 31 27.11 3.02 -2.30
C LEU A 31 25.82 2.22 -2.06
N LEU A 32 25.40 1.33 -2.97
CA LEU A 32 24.16 0.52 -2.88
C LEU A 32 22.89 1.36 -2.59
N GLU A 33 22.95 2.66 -2.87
CA GLU A 33 21.89 3.60 -2.52
C GLU A 33 20.86 3.62 -3.65
N GLU A 34 19.65 3.13 -3.37
CA GLU A 34 18.56 3.14 -4.35
C GLU A 34 18.04 4.56 -4.55
N LEU A 35 18.25 5.13 -5.75
CA LEU A 35 17.67 6.44 -6.09
C LEU A 35 16.14 6.38 -5.96
N SER A 36 15.57 7.41 -5.32
CA SER A 36 14.11 7.56 -5.22
C SER A 36 13.43 7.47 -6.60
N PRO A 37 12.21 6.90 -6.70
CA PRO A 37 11.52 6.72 -7.98
C PRO A 37 11.38 8.02 -8.78
N ARG A 38 11.12 9.14 -8.10
CA ARG A 38 11.03 10.47 -8.72
C ARG A 38 12.37 10.92 -9.33
N ALA A 39 13.48 10.70 -8.62
CA ALA A 39 14.81 11.04 -9.13
C ALA A 39 15.19 10.18 -10.34
N GLN A 40 14.81 8.90 -10.37
CA GLN A 40 15.03 8.02 -11.53
C GLN A 40 14.34 8.58 -12.78
N VAL A 41 13.07 9.01 -12.67
CA VAL A 41 12.33 9.61 -13.79
C VAL A 41 12.99 10.89 -14.28
N VAL A 42 13.36 11.80 -13.36
CA VAL A 42 14.04 13.06 -13.73
C VAL A 42 15.33 12.81 -14.50
N VAL A 43 16.15 11.88 -14.02
CA VAL A 43 17.42 11.51 -14.67
C VAL A 43 17.17 10.93 -16.06
N VAL A 44 16.20 10.02 -16.22
CA VAL A 44 15.91 9.42 -17.53
C VAL A 44 15.33 10.44 -18.50
N CYS A 45 14.41 11.30 -18.06
CA CYS A 45 13.89 12.39 -18.89
C CYS A 45 14.99 13.34 -19.34
N TRP A 46 15.87 13.75 -18.42
CA TRP A 46 17.01 14.60 -18.74
C TRP A 46 17.99 13.92 -19.71
N ALA A 47 18.27 12.62 -19.54
CA ALA A 47 19.12 11.85 -20.44
C ALA A 47 18.52 11.73 -21.84
N ILE A 48 17.20 11.51 -21.96
CA ILE A 48 16.48 11.47 -23.24
C ILE A 48 16.56 12.83 -23.95
N LEU A 49 16.33 13.92 -23.23
CA LEU A 49 16.44 15.28 -23.78
C LEU A 49 17.86 15.55 -24.30
N THR A 50 18.86 15.21 -23.49
CA THR A 50 20.28 15.38 -23.85
C THR A 50 20.64 14.57 -25.09
N CYS A 51 20.17 13.32 -25.17
CA CYS A 51 20.35 12.46 -26.33
C CYS A 51 19.71 13.05 -27.60
N GLY A 52 18.50 13.61 -27.48
CA GLY A 52 17.82 14.29 -28.59
C GLY A 52 18.57 15.53 -29.08
N VAL A 53 19.05 16.37 -28.17
CA VAL A 53 19.86 17.55 -28.50
C VAL A 53 21.13 17.14 -29.23
N GLU A 54 21.83 16.10 -28.74
CA GLU A 54 23.08 15.64 -29.33
C GLU A 54 22.88 15.10 -30.75
N LEU A 55 21.80 14.34 -30.99
CA LEU A 55 21.45 13.86 -32.33
C LEU A 55 21.12 15.00 -33.29
N ILE A 56 20.46 16.07 -32.83
CA ILE A 56 20.17 17.26 -33.65
C ILE A 56 21.47 17.98 -34.01
N VAL A 57 22.39 18.12 -33.05
CA VAL A 57 23.70 18.76 -33.29
C VAL A 57 24.56 17.92 -34.24
N LEU A 58 24.68 16.60 -33.99
CA LEU A 58 25.37 15.65 -34.87
C LEU A 58 24.79 15.69 -36.28
N ARG A 59 23.45 15.69 -36.39
CA ARG A 59 22.77 15.82 -37.67
C ARG A 59 23.11 17.15 -38.34
N GLY A 60 23.24 18.25 -37.60
CA GLY A 60 23.60 19.56 -38.15
C GLY A 60 25.08 19.73 -38.52
N THR A 61 25.99 19.01 -37.87
CA THR A 61 27.45 19.10 -38.10
C THR A 61 27.92 18.11 -39.17
N LEU A 62 27.37 16.88 -39.20
CA LEU A 62 27.80 15.80 -40.09
C LEU A 62 26.89 15.59 -41.31
N GLN A 63 26.05 16.58 -41.70
CA GLN A 63 25.18 16.46 -42.89
C GLN A 63 25.91 16.08 -44.17
N ARG A 64 27.18 16.50 -44.29
CA ARG A 64 28.00 16.26 -45.49
C ARG A 64 28.69 14.89 -45.47
N ALA A 65 28.64 14.16 -44.36
CA ALA A 65 29.38 12.92 -44.14
C ALA A 65 28.49 11.85 -43.45
N PRO A 66 27.55 11.23 -44.18
CA PRO A 66 26.52 10.38 -43.59
C PRO A 66 27.07 9.12 -42.91
N VAL A 67 28.20 8.57 -43.40
CA VAL A 67 28.85 7.40 -42.80
C VAL A 67 29.36 7.71 -41.38
N PHE A 68 30.01 8.86 -41.20
CA PHE A 68 30.52 9.29 -39.91
C PHE A 68 29.40 9.64 -38.92
N TYR A 69 28.29 10.19 -39.41
CA TYR A 69 27.08 10.40 -38.60
C TYR A 69 26.54 9.08 -38.04
N ILE A 70 26.39 8.05 -38.88
CA ILE A 70 25.87 6.75 -38.43
C ILE A 70 26.82 6.14 -37.38
N PHE A 71 28.13 6.18 -37.64
CA PHE A 71 29.13 5.62 -36.72
C PHE A 71 29.13 6.31 -35.35
N THR A 72 29.11 7.64 -35.33
CA THR A 72 29.08 8.43 -34.08
C THR A 72 27.76 8.30 -33.34
N ALA A 73 26.63 8.28 -34.04
CA ALA A 73 25.31 8.05 -33.45
C ALA A 73 25.22 6.67 -32.79
N ILE A 74 25.69 5.61 -33.46
CA ILE A 74 25.72 4.25 -32.88
C ILE A 74 26.59 4.24 -31.62
N GLY A 75 27.80 4.79 -31.67
CA GLY A 75 28.69 4.84 -30.50
C GLY A 75 28.06 5.58 -29.31
N PHE A 76 27.36 6.69 -29.57
CA PHE A 76 26.64 7.44 -28.56
C PHE A 76 25.47 6.66 -27.96
N PHE A 77 24.67 5.96 -28.77
CA PHE A 77 23.60 5.09 -28.27
C PHE A 77 24.12 3.95 -27.40
N VAL A 78 25.23 3.31 -27.80
CA VAL A 78 25.86 2.26 -27.01
C VAL A 78 26.32 2.80 -25.65
N ALA A 79 26.95 3.99 -25.62
CA ALA A 79 27.36 4.64 -24.38
C ALA A 79 26.16 5.02 -23.50
N ALA A 80 25.11 5.60 -24.09
CA ALA A 80 23.88 5.96 -23.38
C ALA A 80 23.21 4.73 -22.76
N PHE A 81 23.14 3.62 -23.49
CA PHE A 81 22.57 2.37 -22.99
C PHE A 81 23.42 1.75 -21.87
N ALA A 82 24.74 1.75 -22.01
CA ALA A 82 25.63 1.23 -20.97
C ALA A 82 25.50 2.03 -19.66
N LEU A 83 25.34 3.35 -19.75
CA LEU A 83 25.35 4.25 -18.61
C LEU A 83 23.96 4.38 -17.95
N TYR A 84 22.89 4.46 -18.76
CA TYR A 84 21.52 4.74 -18.28
C TYR A 84 20.55 3.57 -18.45
N GLY A 85 20.89 2.54 -19.25
CA GLY A 85 20.01 1.41 -19.56
C GLY A 85 19.52 0.68 -18.32
N HIS A 86 20.38 0.53 -17.31
CA HIS A 86 20.03 -0.11 -16.04
C HIS A 86 18.98 0.68 -15.20
N VAL A 87 18.91 2.00 -15.34
CA VAL A 87 17.84 2.84 -14.74
C VAL A 87 16.58 2.74 -15.59
N GLY A 88 16.73 2.79 -16.92
CA GLY A 88 15.63 2.65 -17.87
C GLY A 88 14.88 1.33 -17.73
N VAL A 89 15.59 0.20 -17.65
CA VAL A 89 15.01 -1.14 -17.47
C VAL A 89 14.30 -1.27 -16.12
N SER A 90 14.88 -0.70 -15.05
CA SER A 90 14.24 -0.70 -13.73
C SER A 90 12.95 0.11 -13.72
N LEU A 91 12.96 1.30 -14.32
CA LEU A 91 11.75 2.12 -14.49
C LEU A 91 10.72 1.44 -15.38
N LEU A 92 11.15 0.81 -16.48
CA LEU A 92 10.26 0.09 -17.38
C LEU A 92 9.62 -1.11 -16.68
N SER A 93 10.37 -1.85 -15.88
CA SER A 93 9.83 -2.94 -15.07
C SER A 93 8.80 -2.42 -14.06
N LYS A 94 9.09 -1.32 -13.34
CA LYS A 94 8.11 -0.69 -12.44
C LYS A 94 6.88 -0.21 -13.19
N LEU A 95 7.05 0.48 -14.31
CA LEU A 95 5.95 0.98 -15.13
C LEU A 95 5.09 -0.16 -15.67
N LEU A 96 5.71 -1.25 -16.12
CA LEU A 96 4.99 -2.44 -16.57
C LEU A 96 4.25 -3.10 -15.41
N VAL A 97 4.87 -3.25 -14.25
CA VAL A 97 4.19 -3.79 -13.06
C VAL A 97 3.02 -2.89 -12.69
N ASP A 98 3.21 -1.58 -12.57
CA ASP A 98 2.14 -0.64 -12.22
C ASP A 98 1.01 -0.66 -13.25
N THR A 99 1.33 -0.72 -14.54
CA THR A 99 0.35 -0.78 -15.63
C THR A 99 -0.39 -2.13 -15.69
N VAL A 100 0.31 -3.25 -15.45
CA VAL A 100 -0.24 -4.61 -15.55
C VAL A 100 -1.01 -5.01 -14.29
N LEU A 101 -0.53 -4.63 -13.10
CA LEU A 101 -1.21 -4.90 -11.84
C LEU A 101 -2.41 -3.96 -11.60
N HIS A 102 -2.39 -2.73 -12.14
CA HIS A 102 -3.45 -1.73 -11.87
C HIS A 102 -3.93 -0.99 -13.13
N PRO A 103 -4.58 -1.69 -14.10
CA PRO A 103 -5.23 -1.03 -15.22
C PRO A 103 -6.57 -0.42 -14.75
N GLY A 104 -6.51 0.67 -13.96
CA GLY A 104 -7.70 1.44 -13.56
C GLY A 104 -7.83 1.76 -12.07
N ASP A 105 -6.76 2.16 -11.39
CA ASP A 105 -6.88 2.78 -10.06
C ASP A 105 -6.71 4.31 -10.19
N ASP A 106 -7.83 4.96 -10.46
CA ASP A 106 -8.00 6.40 -10.51
C ASP A 106 -7.80 7.00 -9.12
N GLY A 107 -6.55 7.35 -8.78
CA GLY A 107 -6.25 8.41 -7.83
C GLY A 107 -6.60 8.18 -6.36
N VAL A 108 -6.92 6.95 -5.92
CA VAL A 108 -6.91 6.63 -4.49
C VAL A 108 -5.47 6.27 -4.13
N GLU A 109 -4.71 7.24 -3.59
CA GLU A 109 -3.44 6.94 -2.90
C GLU A 109 -3.75 5.94 -1.77
N ARG A 110 -3.72 4.65 -2.08
CA ARG A 110 -3.75 3.61 -1.05
C ARG A 110 -2.51 3.82 -0.19
N PRO A 111 -2.65 4.01 1.12
CA PRO A 111 -1.53 4.26 1.99
C PRO A 111 -0.56 3.08 1.87
N ARG A 112 0.74 3.37 1.72
CA ARG A 112 1.75 2.32 1.67
C ARG A 112 1.94 1.73 3.07
N THR A 113 1.22 0.65 3.38
CA THR A 113 1.23 -0.03 4.69
C THR A 113 2.40 -0.97 4.90
N GLY A 114 3.22 -1.22 3.88
CA GLY A 114 4.26 -2.26 3.93
C GLY A 114 5.28 -2.14 5.07
N SER A 115 5.59 -0.92 5.54
CA SER A 115 6.44 -0.75 6.74
C SER A 115 5.73 -1.15 8.03
N ALA A 116 4.45 -0.80 8.18
CA ALA A 116 3.64 -1.15 9.34
C ALA A 116 3.39 -2.66 9.40
N GLU A 117 3.07 -3.30 8.27
CA GLU A 117 2.90 -4.76 8.18
C GLU A 117 4.19 -5.51 8.49
N ALA A 118 5.36 -4.97 8.09
CA ALA A 118 6.64 -5.56 8.45
C ALA A 118 6.87 -5.54 9.97
N LEU A 119 6.48 -4.46 10.65
CA LEU A 119 6.54 -4.34 12.11
C LEU A 119 5.57 -5.29 12.81
N GLU A 120 4.36 -5.50 12.27
CA GLU A 120 3.43 -6.52 12.78
C GLU A 120 4.04 -7.92 12.73
N ARG A 121 4.70 -8.28 11.62
CA ARG A 121 5.36 -9.58 11.45
C ARG A 121 6.55 -9.76 12.38
N LEU A 122 7.20 -8.65 12.77
CA LEU A 122 8.28 -8.64 13.76
C LEU A 122 7.75 -8.72 15.20
N GLY A 123 6.43 -8.65 15.41
CA GLY A 123 5.79 -8.68 16.72
C GLY A 123 5.84 -7.34 17.47
N ASP A 124 6.37 -6.28 16.85
CA ASP A 124 6.36 -4.94 17.44
C ASP A 124 5.03 -4.23 17.14
N HIS A 125 3.97 -4.70 17.79
CA HIS A 125 2.63 -4.16 17.66
C HIS A 125 2.55 -2.67 18.06
N GLY A 126 3.44 -2.22 18.97
CA GLY A 126 3.51 -0.83 19.43
C GLY A 126 4.02 0.10 18.34
N ALA A 127 5.11 -0.27 17.66
CA ALA A 127 5.60 0.48 16.52
C ALA A 127 4.63 0.40 15.34
N ALA A 128 4.06 -0.77 15.06
CA ALA A 128 3.09 -0.94 13.98
C ALA A 128 1.85 -0.03 14.17
N ALA A 129 1.25 -0.01 15.37
CA ALA A 129 0.11 0.86 15.67
C ALA A 129 0.45 2.35 15.46
N ARG A 130 1.64 2.79 15.87
CA ARG A 130 2.09 4.18 15.67
C ARG A 130 2.25 4.52 14.19
N GLU A 131 2.82 3.61 13.40
CA GLU A 131 2.96 3.79 11.95
C GLU A 131 1.60 3.84 11.25
N TYR A 132 0.67 2.95 11.59
CA TYR A 132 -0.69 3.01 11.06
C TYR A 132 -1.40 4.31 11.43
N LEU A 133 -1.24 4.80 12.66
CA LEU A 133 -1.77 6.11 13.07
C LEU A 133 -1.11 7.28 12.33
N ALA A 134 0.19 7.20 12.05
CA ALA A 134 0.89 8.21 11.26
C ALA A 134 0.37 8.24 9.82
N LEU A 135 0.19 7.08 9.20
CA LEU A 135 -0.45 6.94 7.89
C LEU A 135 -1.89 7.46 7.91
N ALA A 136 -2.64 7.20 8.98
CA ALA A 136 -4.03 7.65 9.11
C ALA A 136 -4.16 9.17 9.23
N ARG A 137 -3.09 9.87 9.65
CA ARG A 137 -3.05 11.35 9.61
C ARG A 137 -2.84 11.89 8.20
N ILE A 138 -2.15 11.13 7.35
CA ILE A 138 -1.88 11.49 5.95
C ILE A 138 -3.10 11.14 5.09
N HIS A 139 -3.69 9.98 5.33
CA HIS A 139 -4.87 9.46 4.62
C HIS A 139 -6.04 9.26 5.59
N PRO A 140 -6.67 10.36 6.07
CA PRO A 140 -7.72 10.27 7.09
C PRO A 140 -9.01 9.62 6.61
N ALA A 141 -9.20 9.51 5.29
CA ALA A 141 -10.39 8.93 4.67
C ALA A 141 -10.33 7.40 4.54
N ASP A 142 -9.19 6.77 4.84
CA ASP A 142 -9.04 5.31 4.73
C ASP A 142 -9.41 4.61 6.06
N PRO A 143 -10.53 3.86 6.11
CA PRO A 143 -10.92 3.13 7.30
C PRO A 143 -9.97 1.97 7.64
N ALA A 144 -9.27 1.39 6.65
CA ALA A 144 -8.40 0.23 6.86
C ALA A 144 -7.25 0.54 7.82
N LEU A 145 -6.69 1.75 7.76
CA LEU A 145 -5.62 2.19 8.65
C LEU A 145 -6.05 2.24 10.12
N TRP A 146 -7.26 2.73 10.37
CA TRP A 146 -7.82 2.77 11.72
C TRP A 146 -8.15 1.37 12.24
N ILE A 147 -8.61 0.47 11.37
CA ILE A 147 -8.86 -0.94 11.72
C ILE A 147 -7.55 -1.65 12.08
N SER A 148 -6.49 -1.48 11.28
CA SER A 148 -5.18 -2.10 11.52
C SER A 148 -4.51 -1.52 12.77
N ALA A 149 -4.58 -0.20 12.99
CA ALA A 149 -4.13 0.41 14.24
C ALA A 149 -4.87 -0.18 15.44
N GLY A 150 -6.21 -0.23 15.39
CA GLY A 150 -7.04 -0.81 16.45
C GLY A 150 -6.72 -2.29 16.71
N ALA A 151 -6.45 -3.07 15.66
CA ALA A 151 -6.06 -4.47 15.80
C ALA A 151 -4.73 -4.64 16.55
N ASN A 152 -3.75 -3.78 16.30
CA ASN A 152 -2.48 -3.78 17.04
C ASN A 152 -2.65 -3.33 18.48
N PHE A 153 -3.48 -2.33 18.76
CA PHE A 153 -3.79 -1.92 20.14
C PHE A 153 -4.48 -3.04 20.94
N VAL A 154 -5.28 -3.89 20.29
CA VAL A 154 -5.81 -5.10 20.94
C VAL A 154 -4.69 -6.07 21.33
N GLN A 155 -3.69 -6.27 20.47
CA GLN A 155 -2.54 -7.13 20.77
C GLN A 155 -1.66 -6.56 21.90
N LEU A 156 -1.65 -5.24 22.07
CA LEU A 156 -0.95 -4.54 23.14
C LEU A 156 -1.74 -4.49 24.47
N GLU A 157 -2.92 -5.12 24.53
CA GLU A 157 -3.82 -5.05 25.69
C GLU A 157 -4.21 -3.61 26.06
N GLN A 158 -4.30 -2.73 25.07
CA GLN A 158 -4.73 -1.33 25.21
C GLN A 158 -6.17 -1.16 24.67
N PRO A 159 -7.20 -1.65 25.42
CA PRO A 159 -8.59 -1.68 24.94
C PRO A 159 -9.16 -0.29 24.66
N HIS A 160 -8.76 0.71 25.46
CA HIS A 160 -9.26 2.07 25.35
C HIS A 160 -8.90 2.72 24.01
N GLU A 161 -7.64 2.58 23.60
CA GLU A 161 -7.10 3.13 22.35
C GLU A 161 -7.60 2.33 21.14
N ALA A 162 -7.73 1.01 21.30
CA ALA A 162 -8.32 0.13 20.27
C ALA A 162 -9.76 0.53 19.95
N ALA A 163 -10.60 0.71 20.97
CA ALA A 163 -11.99 1.13 20.81
C ALA A 163 -12.09 2.48 20.09
N ALA A 164 -11.27 3.47 20.48
CA ALA A 164 -11.24 4.78 19.82
C ALA A 164 -10.84 4.69 18.33
N CYS A 165 -9.95 3.76 17.96
CA CYS A 165 -9.59 3.53 16.57
C CYS A 165 -10.74 2.89 15.78
N PHE A 166 -11.42 1.89 16.35
CA PHE A 166 -12.56 1.25 15.69
C PHE A 166 -13.76 2.19 15.54
N GLU A 167 -14.05 3.04 16.53
CA GLU A 167 -15.09 4.08 16.42
C GLU A 167 -14.85 5.01 15.22
N LYS A 168 -13.59 5.43 15.00
CA LYS A 168 -13.21 6.23 13.83
C LYS A 168 -13.35 5.46 12.52
N ALA A 169 -12.95 4.19 12.50
CA ALA A 169 -13.12 3.34 11.32
C ALA A 169 -14.60 3.20 10.92
N ILE A 170 -15.48 2.93 11.89
CA ILE A 170 -16.94 2.81 11.67
C ILE A 170 -17.53 4.11 11.09
N ALA A 171 -17.06 5.27 11.54
CA ALA A 171 -17.51 6.57 11.03
C ALA A 171 -17.12 6.83 9.56
N LEU A 172 -16.04 6.21 9.08
CA LEU A 172 -15.55 6.36 7.71
C LEU A 172 -16.16 5.34 6.75
N LEU A 173 -16.48 4.14 7.24
CA LEU A 173 -17.09 3.08 6.44
C LEU A 173 -18.45 3.52 5.85
N GLN A 174 -18.62 3.20 4.57
CA GLN A 174 -19.87 3.43 3.83
C GLN A 174 -20.69 2.13 3.70
N SER A 175 -20.04 0.97 3.78
CA SER A 175 -20.69 -0.34 3.73
C SER A 175 -21.26 -0.72 5.10
N PRO A 176 -22.57 -0.96 5.24
CA PRO A 176 -23.18 -1.35 6.51
C PRO A 176 -22.67 -2.71 6.99
N GLY A 177 -22.40 -3.66 6.08
CA GLY A 177 -21.91 -4.99 6.43
C GLY A 177 -20.50 -4.98 7.03
N GLU A 178 -19.58 -4.21 6.44
CA GLU A 178 -18.22 -4.06 6.98
C GLU A 178 -18.24 -3.27 8.30
N ALA A 179 -19.03 -2.20 8.36
CA ALA A 179 -19.18 -1.40 9.56
C ALA A 179 -19.76 -2.22 10.71
N LEU A 180 -20.69 -3.14 10.44
CA LEU A 180 -21.27 -4.04 11.44
C LEU A 180 -20.20 -4.97 12.05
N LEU A 181 -19.30 -5.53 11.25
CA LEU A 181 -18.23 -6.39 11.75
C LEU A 181 -17.31 -5.64 12.72
N ILE A 182 -16.91 -4.41 12.35
CA ILE A 182 -16.07 -3.56 13.19
C ILE A 182 -16.83 -3.09 14.44
N PHE A 183 -18.13 -2.81 14.31
CA PHE A 183 -19.00 -2.48 15.43
C PHE A 183 -18.99 -3.59 16.49
N TRP A 184 -19.19 -4.86 16.10
CA TRP A 184 -19.16 -5.97 17.06
C TRP A 184 -17.81 -6.11 17.76
N ARG A 185 -16.71 -5.93 17.03
CA ARG A 185 -15.37 -5.94 17.60
C ARG A 185 -15.18 -4.81 18.62
N CYS A 186 -15.64 -3.60 18.29
CA CYS A 186 -15.59 -2.45 19.19
C CYS A 186 -16.48 -2.65 20.43
N ALA A 187 -17.71 -3.15 20.23
CA ALA A 187 -18.65 -3.43 21.31
C ALA A 187 -18.10 -4.48 22.29
N ALA A 188 -17.46 -5.54 21.80
CA ALA A 188 -16.83 -6.55 22.64
C ALA A 188 -15.72 -5.98 23.54
N ILE A 189 -14.96 -5.00 23.04
CA ILE A 189 -13.91 -4.31 23.82
C ILE A 189 -14.54 -3.39 24.87
N LEU A 190 -15.53 -2.59 24.46
CA LEU A 190 -16.24 -1.67 25.36
C LEU A 190 -17.01 -2.40 26.46
N GLN A 191 -17.54 -3.60 26.21
CA GLN A 191 -18.21 -4.42 27.22
C GLN A 191 -17.27 -4.87 28.35
N ARG A 192 -15.95 -4.95 28.09
CA ARG A 192 -14.96 -5.29 29.12
C ARG A 192 -14.53 -4.10 29.96
N GLU A 193 -14.82 -2.87 29.52
CA GLU A 193 -14.55 -1.65 30.28
C GLU A 193 -15.71 -1.34 31.24
N SER A 194 -15.41 -1.01 32.49
CA SER A 194 -16.40 -0.68 33.52
C SER A 194 -17.33 0.49 33.13
N ASP A 195 -16.81 1.44 32.37
CA ASP A 195 -17.53 2.65 31.92
C ASP A 195 -17.96 2.56 30.43
N GLY A 196 -17.71 1.42 29.78
CA GLY A 196 -17.87 1.27 28.33
C GLY A 196 -19.33 1.15 27.86
N ALA A 197 -20.28 0.89 28.76
CA ALA A 197 -21.70 0.77 28.43
C ALA A 197 -22.29 2.07 27.83
N ALA A 198 -21.91 3.23 28.36
CA ALA A 198 -22.36 4.53 27.83
C ALA A 198 -21.80 4.81 26.43
N ARG A 199 -20.53 4.43 26.19
CA ARG A 199 -19.91 4.54 24.86
C ARG A 199 -20.55 3.60 23.87
N CYS A 200 -20.84 2.37 24.30
CA CYS A 200 -21.38 1.32 23.44
C CYS A 200 -22.82 1.64 22.99
N THR A 201 -23.66 2.14 23.89
CA THR A 201 -25.02 2.62 23.57
C THR A 201 -25.00 3.82 22.63
N THR A 202 -24.10 4.79 22.87
CA THR A 202 -23.91 5.94 21.97
C THR A 202 -23.46 5.50 20.57
N LEU A 203 -22.50 4.58 20.48
CA LEU A 203 -21.99 4.04 19.22
C LEU A 203 -23.09 3.30 18.45
N ALA A 204 -23.88 2.47 19.14
CA ALA A 204 -25.00 1.74 18.55
C ALA A 204 -26.07 2.69 18.00
N GLY A 205 -26.45 3.72 18.76
CA GLY A 205 -27.38 4.74 18.29
C GLY A 205 -26.86 5.53 17.08
N GLY A 206 -25.56 5.85 17.05
CA GLY A 206 -24.92 6.47 15.89
C GLY A 206 -24.94 5.58 14.65
N PHE A 207 -24.70 4.27 14.83
CA PHE A 207 -24.72 3.27 13.76
C PHE A 207 -26.13 3.12 13.16
N THR A 208 -27.15 2.95 14.01
CA THR A 208 -28.54 2.75 13.56
C THR A 208 -29.07 3.97 12.82
N HIS A 209 -28.75 5.18 13.29
CA HIS A 209 -29.11 6.41 12.60
C HIS A 209 -28.40 6.55 11.25
N ARG A 210 -27.10 6.23 11.18
CA ARG A 210 -26.31 6.36 9.95
C ARG A 210 -26.75 5.38 8.86
N PHE A 211 -27.00 4.14 9.24
CA PHE A 211 -27.36 3.07 8.30
C PHE A 211 -28.86 2.74 8.35
N ALA A 212 -29.70 3.75 8.61
CA ALA A 212 -31.14 3.58 8.72
C ALA A 212 -31.74 2.87 7.50
N GLY A 213 -32.57 1.85 7.73
CA GLY A 213 -33.19 1.05 6.67
C GLY A 213 -32.33 -0.10 6.14
N SER A 214 -31.15 -0.34 6.72
CA SER A 214 -30.36 -1.56 6.46
C SER A 214 -30.69 -2.66 7.47
N ARG A 215 -30.58 -3.93 7.02
CA ARG A 215 -30.78 -5.10 7.90
C ARG A 215 -29.79 -5.11 9.07
N GLU A 216 -28.59 -4.60 8.84
CA GLU A 216 -27.52 -4.48 9.81
C GLU A 216 -27.84 -3.44 10.89
N ALA A 217 -28.54 -2.35 10.55
CA ALA A 217 -29.02 -1.39 11.55
C ALA A 217 -30.11 -2.00 12.45
N ASP A 218 -31.02 -2.80 11.89
CA ASP A 218 -32.07 -3.46 12.67
C ASP A 218 -31.50 -4.45 13.71
N THR A 219 -30.42 -5.17 13.35
CA THR A 219 -29.77 -6.09 14.29
C THR A 219 -29.08 -5.35 15.42
N VAL A 220 -28.43 -4.21 15.14
CA VAL A 220 -27.81 -3.35 16.16
C VAL A 220 -28.87 -2.70 17.05
N ALA A 221 -30.01 -2.27 16.48
CA ALA A 221 -31.12 -1.70 17.24
C ALA A 221 -31.75 -2.73 18.19
N ALA A 222 -32.01 -3.94 17.71
CA ALA A 222 -32.54 -5.03 18.54
C ALA A 222 -31.53 -5.48 19.63
N TRP A 223 -30.24 -5.37 19.35
CA TRP A 223 -29.20 -5.60 20.35
C TRP A 223 -29.16 -4.47 21.40
N LEU A 224 -29.27 -3.21 20.98
CA LEU A 224 -29.31 -2.05 21.87
C LEU A 224 -30.49 -2.11 22.87
N GLU A 225 -31.68 -2.51 22.41
CA GLU A 225 -32.85 -2.67 23.28
C GLU A 225 -32.64 -3.75 24.36
N LYS A 226 -31.95 -4.85 24.02
CA LYS A 226 -31.59 -5.91 24.99
C LYS A 226 -30.55 -5.44 26.01
N VAL A 227 -29.63 -4.60 25.56
CA VAL A 227 -28.59 -3.97 26.38
C VAL A 227 -29.26 -3.01 27.37
N GLU A 228 -30.12 -2.10 26.92
CA GLU A 228 -30.83 -1.14 27.77
C GLU A 228 -31.82 -1.78 28.77
N SER A 229 -32.43 -2.91 28.41
CA SER A 229 -33.32 -3.66 29.31
C SER A 229 -32.62 -4.43 30.44
N GLY A 230 -31.29 -4.29 30.59
CA GLY A 230 -30.54 -4.79 31.74
C GLY A 230 -30.06 -6.24 31.62
N MET A 231 -30.11 -6.84 30.43
CA MET A 231 -29.61 -8.20 30.16
C MET A 231 -28.07 -8.25 29.95
N PHE A 232 -27.32 -7.44 30.69
CA PHE A 232 -25.85 -7.30 30.58
C PHE A 232 -25.05 -8.47 31.15
N ALA A 233 -25.69 -9.52 31.68
CA ALA A 233 -24.97 -10.51 32.47
C ALA A 233 -24.33 -11.65 31.66
N ASN A 234 -24.72 -11.97 30.41
CA ASN A 234 -24.29 -13.25 29.82
C ASN A 234 -24.27 -13.40 28.28
N ASN A 235 -24.48 -12.36 27.46
CA ASN A 235 -24.51 -12.57 26.00
C ASN A 235 -23.24 -12.11 25.32
N ASP A 236 -22.35 -13.08 25.09
CA ASP A 236 -21.23 -12.98 24.15
C ASP A 236 -21.72 -12.53 22.77
N PRO A 237 -21.13 -11.48 22.17
CA PRO A 237 -21.45 -11.04 20.81
C PRO A 237 -21.13 -12.10 19.74
N ALA A 238 -20.40 -13.16 20.09
CA ALA A 238 -20.17 -14.32 19.22
C ALA A 238 -21.43 -15.18 18.98
N THR A 239 -22.50 -15.00 19.75
CA THR A 239 -23.75 -15.79 19.63
C THR A 239 -24.82 -15.14 18.75
N VAL A 240 -24.67 -13.87 18.38
CA VAL A 240 -25.57 -13.20 17.43
C VAL A 240 -25.06 -13.45 16.01
N GLY A 241 -25.49 -14.60 15.48
CA GLY A 241 -25.40 -15.09 14.11
C GLY A 241 -24.58 -14.31 13.09
N ARG A 242 -23.51 -14.95 12.59
CA ARG A 242 -23.09 -14.81 11.18
C ARG A 242 -24.33 -14.91 10.29
N PRO A 243 -24.72 -13.87 9.54
CA PRO A 243 -25.82 -14.00 8.60
C PRO A 243 -25.28 -14.71 7.36
N GLY A 244 -25.41 -16.03 7.33
CA GLY A 244 -24.96 -16.81 6.18
C GLY A 244 -25.00 -18.32 6.35
N GLU A 245 -26.02 -18.91 6.98
CA GLU A 245 -26.27 -20.34 6.81
C GLU A 245 -27.72 -20.67 7.21
N LYS A 246 -28.59 -20.72 6.20
CA LYS A 246 -29.71 -21.68 6.04
C LYS A 246 -30.55 -21.30 4.82
N GLY A 247 -30.17 -21.89 3.70
CA GLY A 247 -31.04 -22.17 2.55
C GLY A 247 -30.82 -23.64 2.18
N ASN A 248 -31.76 -24.48 2.58
CA ASN A 248 -31.78 -25.93 2.39
C ASN A 248 -32.02 -26.31 0.92
N SER A 249 -31.21 -27.18 0.31
CA SER A 249 -31.68 -28.46 -0.27
C SER A 249 -30.56 -29.29 -0.93
N ALA A 250 -30.35 -30.48 -0.37
CA ALA A 250 -30.09 -31.77 -1.02
C ALA A 250 -28.80 -32.01 -1.84
N GLY A 251 -28.03 -33.02 -1.41
CA GLY A 251 -27.24 -33.85 -2.33
C GLY A 251 -25.83 -34.20 -1.86
N ASP A 252 -25.76 -35.21 -0.99
CA ASP A 252 -24.76 -36.29 -0.96
C ASP A 252 -23.25 -36.04 -0.74
N ASP A 253 -22.73 -37.00 0.03
CA ASP A 253 -21.37 -37.55 0.06
C ASP A 253 -20.27 -36.93 0.94
N MET A 254 -20.04 -37.65 2.04
CA MET A 254 -18.78 -38.24 2.50
C MET A 254 -17.50 -37.38 2.56
N GLY A 255 -16.94 -37.28 3.78
CA GLY A 255 -15.50 -37.06 3.96
C GLY A 255 -15.11 -36.42 5.29
N LEU A 256 -15.16 -37.18 6.37
CA LEU A 256 -14.47 -36.86 7.62
C LEU A 256 -12.96 -37.08 7.46
N GLU A 257 -12.14 -36.06 7.67
CA GLU A 257 -10.74 -36.13 8.14
C GLU A 257 -10.29 -34.69 8.44
N ARG A 258 -10.45 -34.16 9.66
CA ARG A 258 -9.63 -34.38 10.87
C ARG A 258 -8.12 -34.39 10.59
N LEU A 259 -7.49 -33.22 10.66
CA LEU A 259 -6.08 -33.09 11.02
C LEU A 259 -5.91 -31.93 12.00
N GLU A 260 -6.02 -32.26 13.28
CA GLU A 260 -5.37 -31.56 14.38
C GLU A 260 -3.86 -31.92 14.38
N ASP A 261 -3.06 -30.91 14.72
CA ASP A 261 -1.78 -30.98 15.44
C ASP A 261 -0.49 -31.47 14.75
N HIS A 262 0.43 -30.49 14.62
CA HIS A 262 1.89 -30.58 14.80
C HIS A 262 2.33 -31.57 15.90
N PRO A 263 3.60 -32.07 16.00
CA PRO A 263 4.86 -31.36 15.67
C PRO A 263 6.07 -32.20 15.17
N LEU A 264 7.12 -31.46 14.76
CA LEU A 264 8.58 -31.68 14.89
C LEU A 264 9.30 -33.00 14.50
N GLU A 265 10.54 -32.77 14.05
CA GLU A 265 11.70 -33.67 13.88
C GLU A 265 11.81 -34.34 12.51
N ALA A 266 12.73 -33.91 11.64
CA ALA A 266 14.19 -34.00 11.68
C ALA A 266 14.65 -35.09 10.72
N SER A 267 15.82 -34.84 10.10
CA SER A 267 16.64 -35.78 9.32
C SER A 267 16.03 -36.28 8.01
N ASP A 268 16.73 -36.58 6.94
CA ASP A 268 18.10 -36.43 6.44
C ASP A 268 18.05 -37.14 5.06
N GLN A 269 18.91 -36.76 4.12
CA GLN A 269 19.27 -37.49 2.89
C GLN A 269 18.15 -37.83 1.88
N LYS A 270 18.26 -37.52 0.59
CA LYS A 270 19.38 -37.79 -0.32
C LYS A 270 19.16 -37.05 -1.65
#